data_AF-A0A5C4KTG2-F1
#
_entry.id   AF-A0A5C4KTG2-F1
#
_cell.length_a   1.000
_cell.length_b   1.000
_cell.length_c   1.000
_cell.angle_alpha   90.00
_cell.angle_beta   90.00
_cell.angle_gamma   90.00
#
_symmetry.space_group_name_H-M   'P 1'
#
loop_
_entity.id
_entity.type
_entity.pdbx_description
1 polymer ?
#
loop_
_entity_poly.entity_id
_entity_poly.type
_entity_poly.pdbx_seq_one_letter_code
_entity_poly.pdbx_strand_id
1 'polypeptide(L)' 'MPDSDIKPDLCPACGARNDCSLADPRTADQACWCYAVSIDPAVLEALPAALRNQSCLCPRCAQVEAQLQAAARPIP' A
#
# COMPACT_ATOMS: atom_id res chain seq x y z
N MET A 1 -14.97 -18.27 -12.14
CA MET A 1 -14.49 -16.96 -12.59
C MET A 1 -13.00 -16.94 -12.32
N PRO A 2 -12.07 -16.83 -13.29
CA PRO A 2 -10.65 -16.82 -12.97
C PRO A 2 -10.25 -15.38 -12.59
N ASP A 3 -10.66 -14.97 -11.39
CA ASP A 3 -10.11 -13.80 -10.68
C ASP A 3 -8.81 -14.18 -9.95
N SER A 4 -8.14 -15.25 -10.38
CA SER A 4 -7.02 -15.89 -9.68
C SER A 4 -5.69 -15.15 -9.79
N ASP A 5 -5.62 -14.08 -10.59
CA ASP A 5 -4.40 -13.31 -10.83
C ASP A 5 -4.35 -11.96 -10.08
N ILE A 6 -5.47 -11.49 -9.51
CA ILE A 6 -5.46 -10.31 -8.64
C ILE A 6 -4.95 -10.75 -7.28
N LYS A 7 -3.77 -10.28 -6.89
CA LYS A 7 -3.19 -10.50 -5.56
C LYS A 7 -3.35 -9.22 -4.72
N PRO A 8 -4.50 -9.05 -4.03
CA PRO A 8 -4.85 -7.79 -3.38
C PRO A 8 -3.89 -7.44 -2.23
N ASP A 9 -3.17 -8.42 -1.68
CA ASP A 9 -2.20 -8.29 -0.60
C ASP A 9 -0.76 -8.01 -1.10
N LEU A 10 -0.53 -8.02 -2.41
CA LEU A 10 0.79 -7.76 -2.99
C LEU A 10 0.85 -6.40 -3.71
N CYS A 11 1.98 -5.74 -3.51
CA CYS A 11 2.36 -4.51 -4.18
C CYS A 11 2.56 -4.78 -5.68
N PRO A 12 1.87 -4.07 -6.58
CA PRO A 12 1.95 -4.33 -8.01
C PRO A 12 3.29 -3.88 -8.61
N ALA A 13 4.01 -2.96 -7.93
CA ALA A 13 5.29 -2.43 -8.40
C ALA A 13 6.49 -3.35 -8.10
N CYS A 14 6.47 -4.08 -6.98
CA CYS A 14 7.61 -4.91 -6.57
C CYS A 14 7.27 -6.34 -6.17
N GLY A 15 5.99 -6.72 -6.15
CA GLY A 15 5.53 -8.07 -5.78
C GLY A 15 5.65 -8.42 -4.29
N ALA A 16 6.17 -7.54 -3.44
CA ALA A 16 6.20 -7.73 -1.99
C ALA A 16 4.82 -7.50 -1.37
N ARG A 17 4.63 -7.85 -0.08
CA ARG A 17 3.41 -7.50 0.65
C ARG A 17 3.17 -5.99 0.63
N ASN A 18 1.93 -5.58 0.44
CA ASN A 18 1.56 -4.17 0.49
C ASN A 18 1.24 -3.66 1.90
N ASP A 19 1.14 -4.58 2.86
CA ASP A 19 0.78 -4.33 4.26
C ASP A 19 -0.54 -3.55 4.42
N CYS A 20 -1.44 -3.69 3.44
CA CYS A 20 -2.75 -3.06 3.48
C CYS A 20 -3.68 -3.87 4.39
N SER A 21 -4.21 -3.23 5.43
CA SER A 21 -5.15 -3.88 6.36
C SER A 21 -6.44 -4.30 5.66
N LEU A 22 -6.90 -3.54 4.66
CA LEU A 22 -8.10 -3.86 3.88
C LEU A 22 -7.92 -5.06 2.93
N ALA A 23 -6.68 -5.45 2.63
CA ALA A 23 -6.40 -6.59 1.75
C ALA A 23 -6.43 -7.95 2.48
N ASP A 24 -6.41 -7.95 3.82
CA ASP A 24 -6.53 -9.15 4.64
C ASP A 24 -7.86 -9.10 5.41
N PRO A 25 -8.79 -10.04 5.18
CA PRO A 25 -10.08 -10.08 5.89
C PRO A 25 -9.95 -10.10 7.42
N ARG A 26 -8.79 -10.54 7.95
CA ARG A 26 -8.53 -10.60 9.39
C ARG A 26 -8.13 -9.26 9.99
N THR A 27 -7.75 -8.29 9.17
CA THR A 27 -7.34 -6.95 9.60
C THR A 27 -8.14 -5.83 8.94
N ALA A 28 -9.16 -6.17 8.15
CA ALA A 28 -9.98 -5.21 7.40
C ALA A 28 -10.75 -4.21 8.28
N ASP A 29 -10.87 -4.46 9.58
CA ASP A 29 -11.43 -3.57 10.59
C ASP A 29 -10.42 -2.57 11.18
N GLN A 30 -9.13 -2.73 10.85
CA GLN A 30 -8.03 -1.90 11.36
C GLN A 30 -7.68 -0.78 10.39
N ALA A 31 -7.23 0.35 10.94
CA ALA A 31 -6.70 1.44 10.13
C ALA A 31 -5.46 0.99 9.34
N CYS A 32 -5.42 1.30 8.05
CA CYS A 32 -4.26 1.03 7.20
C CYS A 32 -3.21 2.13 7.38
N TRP A 33 -1.93 1.78 7.24
CA TRP A 33 -0.81 2.75 7.28
C TRP A 33 -0.99 3.88 6.26
N CYS A 34 -1.65 3.62 5.13
CA CYS A 34 -1.83 4.59 4.06
C CYS A 34 -2.68 5.80 4.47
N TYR A 35 -3.49 5.66 5.54
CA TYR A 35 -4.28 6.77 6.09
C TYR A 35 -3.47 7.75 6.93
N ALA A 36 -2.26 7.37 7.35
CA ALA A 36 -1.39 8.19 8.20
C ALA A 36 -0.32 8.95 7.40
N VAL A 37 -0.32 8.85 6.07
CA VAL A 37 0.72 9.40 5.19
C VAL A 37 0.13 10.10 3.99
N SER A 38 0.93 10.94 3.35
CA SER A 38 0.61 11.52 2.04
C SER A 38 1.42 10.80 0.96
N ILE A 39 0.72 10.14 0.04
CA ILE A 39 1.32 9.49 -1.13
C ILE A 39 1.28 10.47 -2.30
N ASP A 40 2.43 10.74 -2.90
CA ASP A 40 2.52 11.60 -4.08
C ASP A 40 1.77 10.97 -5.27
N PRO A 41 0.80 11.66 -5.89
CA PRO A 41 0.10 11.16 -7.07
C PRO A 41 1.04 10.73 -8.21
N ALA A 42 2.19 11.38 -8.36
CA ALA A 42 3.19 11.02 -9.37
C ALA A 42 3.71 9.58 -9.20
N VAL A 43 3.75 9.05 -7.97
CA VAL A 43 4.14 7.66 -7.70
C VAL A 43 3.10 6.68 -8.23
N LEU A 44 1.81 7.01 -8.05
CA LEU A 44 0.71 6.21 -8.61
C LEU A 44 0.68 6.32 -10.14
N GLU A 45 1.01 7.50 -10.68
CA GLU A 45 1.08 7.73 -12.11
C GLU A 45 2.30 7.06 -12.77
N ALA A 46 3.38 6.80 -12.04
CA ALA A 46 4.51 6.04 -12.56
C ALA A 46 4.16 4.56 -12.79
N LEU A 47 3.07 4.05 -12.22
CA LEU A 47 2.63 2.67 -12.44
C LEU A 47 2.11 2.47 -13.87
N PRO A 48 2.45 1.33 -14.50
CA PRO A 48 1.80 0.90 -15.73
C PRO A 48 0.28 0.95 -15.58
N ALA A 49 -0.43 1.46 -16.59
CA ALA A 49 -1.88 1.66 -16.53
C ALA A 49 -2.64 0.37 -16.16
N ALA A 50 -2.15 -0.79 -16.64
CA ALA A 50 -2.71 -2.09 -16.30
C ALA A 50 -2.62 -2.42 -14.81
N LEU A 51 -1.64 -1.89 -14.08
CA LEU A 51 -1.39 -2.15 -12.65
C LEU A 51 -2.06 -1.13 -11.71
N ARG A 52 -2.57 -0.03 -12.25
CA ARG A 52 -3.28 0.99 -11.46
C ARG A 52 -4.64 0.46 -11.03
N ASN A 53 -5.09 0.87 -9.84
CA ASN A 53 -6.39 0.50 -9.25
C ASN A 53 -6.61 -1.01 -9.03
N GLN A 54 -5.56 -1.84 -9.07
CA GLN A 54 -5.66 -3.28 -8.84
C GLN A 54 -5.34 -3.68 -7.39
N SER A 55 -4.27 -3.13 -6.81
CA SER A 55 -3.87 -3.38 -5.42
C SER A 55 -3.11 -2.18 -4.84
N CYS A 56 -3.00 -2.12 -3.51
CA CYS A 56 -2.25 -1.06 -2.83
C CYS A 56 -0.73 -1.22 -3.06
N LEU A 57 -0.02 -0.09 -3.14
CA LEU A 57 1.44 -0.07 -3.05
C LEU A 57 1.90 -0.48 -1.65
N CYS A 58 3.13 -0.99 -1.50
CA CYS A 58 3.77 -1.08 -0.20
C CYS A 58 4.37 0.26 0.23
N PRO A 59 4.66 0.49 1.54
CA PRO A 59 5.25 1.74 2.02
C PRO A 59 6.50 2.20 1.26
N ARG A 60 7.31 1.24 0.81
CA ARG A 60 8.52 1.50 0.04
C ARG A 60 8.25 2.00 -1.36
N CYS A 61 7.34 1.34 -2.07
CA CYS A 61 6.97 1.78 -3.42
C CYS A 61 6.15 3.07 -3.39
N ALA A 62 5.41 3.32 -2.30
CA ALA A 62 4.72 4.59 -2.05
C ALA A 62 5.68 5.71 -1.60
N GLN A 63 6.96 5.40 -1.32
CA GLN A 63 7.98 6.35 -0.88
C GLN A 63 7.64 7.09 0.43
N VAL A 64 6.97 6.40 1.37
CA VAL A 64 6.48 6.99 2.64
C VAL A 64 7.17 6.46 3.89
N GLU A 65 8.19 5.61 3.78
CA GLU A 65 8.86 5.00 4.94
C GLU A 65 9.33 6.04 5.97
N ALA A 66 9.88 7.16 5.52
CA ALA A 66 10.28 8.25 6.41
C ALA A 66 9.08 8.87 7.16
N GLN A 67 7.92 9.01 6.51
CA GLN A 67 6.70 9.53 7.14
C GLN A 67 6.19 8.55 8.20
N LEU A 68 6.18 7.24 7.90
CA LEU A 68 5.77 6.21 8.84
C LEU A 68 6.69 6.12 10.06
N GLN A 69 8.01 6.24 9.85
CA GLN A 69 8.98 6.29 10.94
C GLN A 69 8.78 7.53 11.82
N ALA A 70 8.48 8.68 11.22
CA ALA A 70 8.17 9.90 11.96
C ALA A 70 6.90 9.76 12.79
N ALA A 71 5.84 9.14 12.23
CA ALA A 71 4.57 8.90 12.93
C ALA A 71 4.69 7.86 14.06
N ALA A 72 5.58 6.87 13.92
CA ALA A 72 5.78 5.82 14.93
C ALA A 72 6.66 6.26 16.11
N ARG A 73 7.37 7.40 16.02
CA ARG A 73 8.17 7.90 17.14
C ARG A 73 7.25 8.46 18.24
N PRO A 74 7.36 7.98 19.49
CA PRO A 74 6.64 8.58 20.59
C PRO A 74 7.10 10.03 20.76
N ILE A 75 6.16 10.93 21.06
CA ILE A 75 6.48 12.26 21.57
C ILE A 75 7.13 12.05 22.95
N PRO A 76 8.35 12.59 23.20
CA PRO A 76 9.01 12.46 24.50
C PRO A 76 8.23 13.15 25.62
#